data_AF-A0A7X6VW28-F1
#
_entry.id   AF-A0A7X6VW28-F1
#
_cell.length_a   1.000
_cell.length_b   1.000
_cell.length_c   1.000
_cell.angle_alpha   90.00
_cell.angle_beta   90.00
_cell.angle_gamma   90.00
#
_symmetry.space_group_name_H-M   'P 1'
#
loop_
_entity.id
_entity.type
_entity.pdbx_description
1 polymer ?
#
loop_
_entity_poly.entity_id
_entity_poly.type
_entity_poly.pdbx_seq_one_letter_code
_entity_poly.pdbx_strand_id
1 'polypeptide(L)'
;KYLSLAGQVVNACMKVQAADGSWVYGAAGNQQWIDSFHTGFNLECIWEYMQYTRDNSVMDSFRKGMKFYIENFFCEEGISKYYHNKIYPVDIHAPAQLIVTLAKTKLLDSHLELVEKVLEWTINNMQNRKGFFYYQMKKGISSKTPYMRWAQAWMFYAYSSYFNKN
;
A
#
# COMPACT_ATOMS: atom_id res chain seq x y z
N LYS A 1 -1.97 -19.54 -22.94
CA LYS A 1 -0.73 -18.73 -22.96
C LYS A 1 -0.65 -17.76 -21.77
N TYR A 2 -1.55 -16.77 -21.67
CA TYR A 2 -1.50 -15.75 -20.60
C TYR A 2 -1.65 -16.29 -19.18
N LEU A 3 -2.52 -17.27 -18.94
CA LEU A 3 -2.66 -17.93 -17.64
C LEU A 3 -1.34 -18.55 -17.15
N SER A 4 -0.63 -19.25 -18.02
CA SER A 4 0.67 -19.85 -17.68
C SER A 4 1.73 -18.78 -17.36
N LEU A 5 1.76 -17.67 -18.10
CA LEU A 5 2.66 -16.56 -17.81
C LEU A 5 2.33 -15.88 -16.48
N ALA A 6 1.05 -15.66 -16.18
CA ALA A 6 0.61 -15.11 -14.90
C ALA A 6 1.05 -16.01 -13.74
N GLY A 7 0.89 -17.33 -13.88
CA GLY A 7 1.38 -18.31 -12.91
C GLY A 7 2.89 -18.27 -12.72
N GLN A 8 3.67 -18.10 -13.79
CA GLN A 8 5.13 -17.98 -13.68
C GLN A 8 5.55 -16.70 -12.95
N VAL A 9 4.92 -15.57 -13.26
CA VAL A 9 5.23 -14.27 -12.65
C VAL A 9 4.87 -14.27 -11.16
N VAL A 10 3.67 -14.70 -10.79
CA VAL A 10 3.26 -14.71 -9.37
C VAL A 10 4.17 -15.65 -8.57
N ASN A 11 4.49 -16.84 -9.10
CA ASN A 11 5.38 -17.78 -8.43
C ASN A 11 6.81 -17.23 -8.26
N ALA A 12 7.31 -16.47 -9.23
CA ALA A 12 8.60 -15.79 -9.08
C ALA A 12 8.56 -14.76 -7.94
N CYS A 13 7.47 -13.99 -7.82
CA CYS A 13 7.27 -13.07 -6.70
C CYS A 13 7.16 -13.79 -5.35
N MET A 14 6.55 -14.98 -5.28
CA MET A 14 6.44 -15.73 -4.03
C MET A 14 7.79 -16.29 -3.59
N LYS A 15 8.63 -16.73 -4.54
CA LYS A 15 9.97 -17.25 -4.25
C LYS A 15 10.91 -16.23 -3.60
N VAL A 16 10.66 -14.93 -3.83
CA VAL A 16 11.46 -13.84 -3.27
C VAL A 16 10.76 -13.12 -2.11
N GLN A 17 9.58 -13.59 -1.69
CA GLN A 17 8.95 -13.11 -0.47
C GLN A 17 9.78 -13.57 0.73
N ALA A 18 10.06 -12.67 1.66
CA ALA A 18 10.74 -13.01 2.90
C ALA A 18 9.81 -13.82 3.84
N ALA A 19 10.40 -14.51 4.81
CA ALA A 19 9.66 -15.37 5.74
C ALA A 19 8.59 -14.62 6.56
N ASP A 20 8.81 -13.33 6.82
CA ASP A 20 7.87 -12.43 7.52
C ASP A 20 6.73 -11.92 6.63
N GLY A 21 6.76 -12.20 5.33
CA GLY A 21 5.76 -11.76 4.35
C GLY A 21 6.16 -10.54 3.52
N SER A 22 7.33 -9.94 3.77
CA SER A 22 7.77 -8.74 3.08
C SER A 22 8.40 -8.99 1.70
N TRP A 23 8.49 -7.91 0.90
CA TRP A 23 9.22 -7.88 -0.37
C TRP A 23 10.15 -6.69 -0.42
N VAL A 24 11.38 -6.90 -0.87
CA VAL A 24 12.26 -5.79 -1.26
C VAL A 24 11.74 -5.12 -2.54
N TYR A 25 12.01 -3.84 -2.68
CA TYR A 25 11.56 -3.02 -3.81
C TYR A 25 12.06 -3.55 -5.16
N GLY A 26 13.30 -4.02 -5.22
CA GLY A 26 13.86 -4.58 -6.44
C GLY A 26 15.07 -5.49 -6.18
N ALA A 27 15.44 -6.26 -7.20
CA ALA A 27 16.53 -7.23 -7.12
C ALA A 27 17.94 -6.61 -7.18
N ALA A 28 18.06 -5.34 -7.62
CA ALA A 28 19.34 -4.65 -7.65
C ALA A 28 19.83 -4.34 -6.23
N GLY A 29 21.15 -4.32 -6.02
CA GLY A 29 21.75 -4.10 -4.70
C GLY A 29 21.38 -2.74 -4.07
N ASN A 30 21.11 -1.73 -4.90
CA ASN A 30 20.64 -0.42 -4.46
C ASN A 30 19.11 -0.33 -4.30
N GLN A 31 18.36 -1.42 -4.45
CA GLN A 31 16.89 -1.49 -4.40
C GLN A 31 16.36 -2.40 -3.29
N GLN A 32 17.19 -2.70 -2.28
CA GLN A 32 16.90 -3.67 -1.22
C GLN A 32 16.06 -3.12 -0.05
N TRP A 33 15.35 -2.00 -0.22
CA TRP A 33 14.45 -1.48 0.83
C TRP A 33 13.07 -2.11 0.71
N ILE A 34 12.29 -2.07 1.80
CA ILE A 34 10.90 -2.53 1.82
C ILE A 34 10.02 -1.30 2.07
N ASP A 35 9.17 -0.98 1.10
CA ASP A 35 8.26 0.18 1.17
C ASP A 35 6.77 -0.21 1.13
N SER A 36 5.95 0.74 1.57
CA SER A 36 4.52 0.54 1.76
C SER A 36 3.82 0.25 0.44
N PHE A 37 3.87 1.20 -0.51
CA PHE A 37 2.96 1.10 -1.63
C PHE A 37 3.31 0.00 -2.64
N HIS A 38 4.59 -0.38 -2.81
CA HIS A 38 4.94 -1.56 -3.62
C HIS A 38 4.52 -2.86 -2.93
N THR A 39 4.57 -2.91 -1.59
CA THR A 39 3.98 -4.05 -0.86
C THR A 39 2.48 -4.14 -1.13
N GLY A 40 1.76 -3.01 -1.09
CA GLY A 40 0.35 -2.94 -1.48
C GLY A 40 0.09 -3.42 -2.91
N PHE A 41 0.88 -2.98 -3.89
CA PHE A 41 0.75 -3.43 -5.28
C PHE A 41 0.95 -4.94 -5.43
N ASN A 42 1.94 -5.52 -4.75
CA ASN A 42 2.14 -6.96 -4.76
C ASN A 42 0.91 -7.69 -4.23
N LEU A 43 0.31 -7.21 -3.15
CA LEU A 43 -0.89 -7.79 -2.54
C LEU A 43 -2.10 -7.73 -3.47
N GLU A 44 -2.29 -6.60 -4.16
CA GLU A 44 -3.32 -6.47 -5.19
C GLU A 44 -3.12 -7.47 -6.33
N CYS A 45 -1.91 -7.57 -6.87
CA CYS A 45 -1.61 -8.49 -7.97
C CYS A 45 -1.81 -9.96 -7.58
N ILE A 46 -1.42 -10.35 -6.37
CA ILE A 46 -1.65 -11.70 -5.85
C ILE A 46 -3.15 -11.97 -5.70
N TRP A 47 -3.90 -11.01 -5.17
CA TRP A 47 -5.35 -11.14 -5.02
C TRP A 47 -6.05 -11.28 -6.38
N GLU A 48 -5.77 -10.37 -7.31
CA GLU A 48 -6.31 -10.38 -8.67
C GLU A 48 -5.96 -11.68 -9.41
N TYR A 49 -4.73 -12.19 -9.25
CA TYR A 49 -4.34 -13.50 -9.77
C TYR A 49 -5.30 -14.59 -9.27
N MET A 50 -5.54 -14.68 -7.96
CA MET A 50 -6.47 -15.68 -7.41
C MET A 50 -7.89 -15.51 -7.96
N GLN A 51 -8.38 -14.27 -8.09
CA GLN A 51 -9.73 -13.99 -8.59
C GLN A 51 -9.91 -14.39 -10.06
N TYR A 52 -8.95 -14.05 -10.93
CA TYR A 52 -9.06 -14.28 -12.36
C TYR A 52 -8.73 -15.71 -12.79
N THR A 53 -7.89 -16.41 -12.02
CA THR A 53 -7.43 -17.76 -12.35
C THR A 53 -8.12 -18.85 -11.54
N ARG A 54 -8.74 -18.50 -10.40
CA ARG A 54 -9.26 -19.41 -9.37
C ARG A 54 -8.19 -20.30 -8.71
N ASP A 55 -6.91 -20.00 -8.94
CA ASP A 55 -5.79 -20.67 -8.28
C ASP A 55 -5.49 -19.99 -6.94
N ASN A 56 -5.86 -20.66 -5.84
CA ASN A 56 -5.63 -20.18 -4.48
C ASN A 56 -4.31 -20.68 -3.87
N SER A 57 -3.40 -21.27 -4.65
CA SER A 57 -2.11 -21.77 -4.15
C SER A 57 -1.24 -20.69 -3.49
N VAL A 58 -1.46 -19.42 -3.83
CA VAL A 58 -0.73 -18.25 -3.31
C VAL A 58 -1.40 -17.59 -2.09
N MET A 59 -2.49 -18.15 -1.58
CA MET A 59 -3.27 -17.58 -0.45
C MET A 59 -2.43 -17.39 0.82
N ASP A 60 -1.53 -18.34 1.13
CA ASP A 60 -0.71 -18.23 2.34
C ASP A 60 0.31 -17.09 2.24
N SER A 61 0.87 -16.85 1.05
CA SER A 61 1.73 -15.70 0.80
C SER A 61 0.95 -14.39 0.93
N PHE A 62 -0.25 -14.33 0.36
CA PHE A 62 -1.14 -13.17 0.50
C PHE A 62 -1.42 -12.86 1.97
N ARG A 63 -1.75 -13.86 2.79
CA ARG A 63 -2.02 -13.68 4.23
C ARG A 63 -0.81 -13.16 4.98
N LYS A 64 0.38 -13.72 4.73
CA LYS A 64 1.63 -13.25 5.36
C LYS A 64 1.95 -11.81 4.96
N GLY A 65 1.83 -11.50 3.67
CA GLY A 65 2.08 -10.16 3.16
C GLY A 65 1.08 -9.13 3.68
N MET A 66 -0.22 -9.46 3.75
CA MET A 66 -1.23 -8.59 4.36
C MET A 66 -0.94 -8.34 5.83
N LYS A 67 -0.58 -9.38 6.59
CA LYS A 67 -0.19 -9.25 7.99
C LYS A 67 1.01 -8.30 8.13
N PHE A 68 2.08 -8.56 7.38
CA PHE A 68 3.25 -7.68 7.36
C PHE A 68 2.87 -6.24 7.02
N TYR A 69 2.04 -6.05 6.00
CA TYR A 69 1.64 -4.73 5.52
C TYR A 69 0.92 -3.91 6.59
N ILE A 70 -0.08 -4.52 7.25
CA ILE A 70 -0.86 -3.85 8.30
C ILE A 70 0.02 -3.56 9.53
N GLU A 71 0.79 -4.54 10.00
CA GLU A 71 1.58 -4.42 11.24
C GLU A 71 2.80 -3.48 11.10
N ASN A 72 3.35 -3.33 9.88
CA ASN A 72 4.62 -2.64 9.70
C ASN A 72 4.54 -1.28 9.00
N PHE A 73 3.41 -0.89 8.39
CA PHE A 73 3.32 0.42 7.72
C PHE A 73 2.38 1.41 8.38
N PHE A 74 1.50 0.98 9.29
CA PHE A 74 0.50 1.86 9.87
C PHE A 74 0.61 1.86 11.38
N CYS A 75 0.78 3.04 11.96
CA CYS A 75 0.84 3.21 13.41
C CYS A 75 -0.58 3.33 14.00
N GLU A 76 -0.73 3.11 15.30
CA GLU A 76 -2.00 3.25 16.01
C GLU A 76 -2.59 4.67 15.88
N GLU A 77 -1.73 5.69 15.73
CA GLU A 77 -2.13 7.09 15.52
C GLU A 77 -2.53 7.42 14.08
N GLY A 78 -2.50 6.46 13.15
CA GLY A 78 -2.86 6.65 11.74
C GLY A 78 -1.72 7.12 10.84
N ILE A 79 -0.48 7.19 11.35
CA ILE A 79 0.68 7.54 10.52
C ILE A 79 0.97 6.40 9.54
N SER A 80 1.07 6.74 8.25
CA SER A 80 1.44 5.80 7.19
C SER A 80 2.92 5.92 6.84
N LYS A 81 3.72 4.94 7.26
CA LYS A 81 5.17 4.90 7.05
C LYS A 81 5.48 4.55 5.59
N TYR A 82 6.43 5.26 4.97
CA TYR A 82 6.95 4.85 3.66
C TYR A 82 7.80 3.58 3.76
N TYR A 83 8.67 3.49 4.77
CA TYR A 83 9.50 2.32 5.04
C TYR A 83 8.97 1.53 6.24
N HIS A 84 9.09 0.20 6.21
CA HIS A 84 8.60 -0.66 7.29
C HIS A 84 9.20 -0.32 8.67
N ASN A 85 10.48 0.07 8.70
CA ASN A 85 11.28 0.21 9.91
C ASN A 85 11.49 1.64 10.42
N LYS A 86 10.88 2.65 9.79
CA LYS A 86 10.99 4.05 10.26
C LYS A 86 9.82 4.90 9.79
N ILE A 87 9.46 5.88 10.63
CA ILE A 87 8.31 6.76 10.35
C ILE A 87 8.56 7.68 9.16
N TYR A 88 9.74 8.30 9.09
CA TYR A 88 10.02 9.32 8.08
C TYR A 88 10.86 8.77 6.91
N PRO A 89 10.59 9.20 5.67
CA PRO A 89 9.51 10.13 5.29
C PRO A 89 8.12 9.50 5.39
N VAL A 90 7.11 10.35 5.63
CA VAL A 90 5.70 9.99 5.43
C VAL A 90 5.33 10.49 4.03
N ASP A 91 5.07 9.56 3.12
CA ASP A 91 4.73 9.82 1.73
C ASP A 91 3.22 9.64 1.55
N ILE A 92 2.57 10.59 0.90
CA ILE A 92 1.10 10.60 0.73
C ILE A 92 0.57 9.42 -0.07
N HIS A 93 1.42 8.73 -0.82
CA HIS A 93 1.02 7.53 -1.52
C HIS A 93 0.78 6.35 -0.58
N ALA A 94 1.49 6.27 0.56
CA ALA A 94 1.30 5.20 1.54
C ALA A 94 -0.13 5.14 2.14
N PRO A 95 -0.71 6.24 2.67
CA PRO A 95 -2.09 6.20 3.15
C PRO A 95 -3.06 5.91 2.00
N ALA A 96 -2.88 6.50 0.81
CA ALA A 96 -3.73 6.21 -0.34
C ALA A 96 -3.74 4.71 -0.69
N GLN A 97 -2.56 4.11 -0.72
CA GLN A 97 -2.39 2.71 -1.11
C GLN A 97 -3.00 1.73 -0.11
N LEU A 98 -3.03 2.05 1.19
CA LEU A 98 -3.75 1.25 2.18
C LEU A 98 -5.22 1.07 1.79
N ILE A 99 -5.91 2.18 1.54
CA ILE A 99 -7.34 2.17 1.22
C ILE A 99 -7.59 1.39 -0.07
N VAL A 100 -6.79 1.65 -1.12
CA VAL A 100 -6.92 0.97 -2.41
C VAL A 100 -6.70 -0.54 -2.27
N THR A 101 -5.63 -0.94 -1.58
CA THR A 101 -5.31 -2.35 -1.34
C THR A 101 -6.47 -3.04 -0.63
N LEU A 102 -6.92 -2.49 0.50
CA LEU A 102 -8.02 -3.07 1.27
C LEU A 102 -9.34 -3.12 0.49
N ALA A 103 -9.66 -2.10 -0.30
CA ALA A 103 -10.85 -2.07 -1.13
C ALA A 103 -10.82 -3.16 -2.21
N LYS A 104 -9.70 -3.29 -2.92
CA LYS A 104 -9.51 -4.30 -3.97
C LYS A 104 -9.52 -5.71 -3.43
N THR A 105 -8.91 -5.94 -2.26
CA THR A 105 -8.84 -7.26 -1.63
C THR A 105 -10.07 -7.58 -0.77
N LYS A 106 -11.11 -6.73 -0.78
CA LYS A 106 -12.35 -6.92 -0.01
C LYS A 106 -12.14 -7.04 1.50
N LEU A 107 -11.14 -6.31 2.02
CA LEU A 107 -10.78 -6.25 3.44
C LEU A 107 -11.02 -4.87 4.06
N LEU A 108 -11.65 -3.96 3.33
CA LEU A 108 -11.88 -2.58 3.78
C LEU A 108 -12.78 -2.52 5.03
N ASP A 109 -13.84 -3.32 5.09
CA ASP A 109 -14.76 -3.31 6.24
C ASP A 109 -14.12 -3.90 7.50
N SER A 110 -13.30 -4.94 7.35
CA SER A 110 -12.59 -5.55 8.48
C SER A 110 -11.47 -4.68 9.04
N HIS A 111 -11.09 -3.60 8.35
CA HIS A 111 -10.04 -2.67 8.75
C HIS A 111 -10.52 -1.21 8.80
N LEU A 112 -11.84 -1.00 8.94
CA LEU A 112 -12.43 0.34 8.85
C LEU A 112 -11.85 1.31 9.89
N GLU A 113 -11.66 0.85 11.13
CA GLU A 113 -11.08 1.68 12.20
C GLU A 113 -9.67 2.20 11.83
N LEU A 114 -8.81 1.33 11.29
CA LEU A 114 -7.48 1.71 10.84
C LEU A 114 -7.57 2.71 9.68
N VAL A 115 -8.46 2.48 8.72
CA VAL A 115 -8.65 3.34 7.56
C VAL A 115 -9.10 4.73 7.97
N GLU A 116 -10.06 4.85 8.89
CA GLU A 116 -10.55 6.13 9.39
C GLU A 116 -9.45 6.90 10.12
N LYS A 117 -8.69 6.23 10.99
CA LYS A 117 -7.51 6.82 11.66
C LYS A 117 -6.48 7.33 10.66
N VAL A 118 -6.15 6.54 9.64
CA VAL A 118 -5.19 6.92 8.60
C VAL A 118 -5.68 8.10 7.78
N LEU A 119 -6.95 8.11 7.37
CA LEU A 119 -7.54 9.23 6.62
C LEU A 119 -7.59 10.50 7.45
N GLU A 120 -8.04 10.42 8.70
CA GLU A 120 -8.09 11.56 9.62
C GLU A 120 -6.70 12.15 9.85
N TRP A 121 -5.72 11.30 10.16
CA TRP A 121 -4.34 11.74 10.32
C TRP A 121 -3.81 12.41 9.05
N THR A 122 -4.09 11.82 7.88
CA THR A 122 -3.65 12.33 6.58
C THR A 122 -4.25 13.70 6.26
N ILE A 123 -5.55 13.91 6.53
CA ILE A 123 -6.22 15.20 6.35
C ILE A 123 -5.57 16.24 7.27
N ASN A 124 -5.45 15.92 8.56
CA ASN A 124 -4.98 16.86 9.57
C ASN A 124 -3.52 17.28 9.39
N ASN A 125 -2.67 16.39 8.84
CA ASN A 125 -1.22 16.62 8.77
C ASN A 125 -0.71 16.88 7.35
N MET A 126 -1.35 16.29 6.33
CA MET A 126 -0.85 16.33 4.95
C MET A 126 -1.75 17.12 4.00
N GLN A 127 -2.97 17.51 4.38
CA GLN A 127 -3.82 18.35 3.52
C GLN A 127 -3.56 19.84 3.75
N ASN A 128 -3.40 20.58 2.67
CA ASN A 128 -3.39 22.04 2.71
C ASN A 128 -4.81 22.57 2.91
N ARG A 129 -4.95 23.75 3.51
CA ARG A 129 -6.24 24.46 3.65
C ARG A 129 -6.95 24.73 2.32
N LYS A 130 -6.21 24.74 1.20
CA LYS A 130 -6.76 24.84 -0.17
C LYS A 130 -7.28 23.50 -0.72
N GLY A 131 -7.19 22.41 0.04
CA GLY A 131 -7.74 21.09 -0.30
C GLY A 131 -6.77 20.10 -0.96
N PHE A 132 -5.61 20.54 -1.45
CA PHE A 132 -4.61 19.63 -2.03
C PHE A 132 -3.74 18.96 -0.96
N PHE A 133 -3.23 17.78 -1.25
CA PHE A 133 -2.31 17.06 -0.35
C PHE A 133 -0.85 17.38 -0.62
N TYR A 134 -0.04 17.47 0.43
CA TYR A 134 1.42 17.55 0.33
C TYR A 134 1.98 16.20 -0.11
N TYR A 135 3.05 16.23 -0.90
CA TYR A 135 3.72 15.01 -1.34
C TYR A 135 4.34 14.22 -0.18
N GLN A 136 5.17 14.87 0.64
CA GLN A 136 5.99 14.14 1.59
C GLN A 136 6.38 14.97 2.81
N MET A 137 6.15 14.41 4.00
CA MET A 137 6.62 14.96 5.27
C MET A 137 7.94 14.31 5.70
N LYS A 138 8.86 15.12 6.22
CA LYS A 138 10.19 14.70 6.71
C LYS A 138 10.46 15.33 8.07
N LYS A 139 11.45 14.79 8.82
CA LYS A 139 11.94 15.42 10.06
C LYS A 139 12.49 16.84 9.85
N GLY A 140 13.00 17.13 8.65
CA GLY A 140 13.48 18.44 8.26
C GLY A 140 12.54 19.10 7.24
N ILE A 141 13.10 19.50 6.10
CA ILE A 141 12.34 20.17 5.05
C ILE A 141 11.39 19.18 4.38
N SER A 142 10.09 19.44 4.52
CA SER A 142 9.03 18.66 3.89
C SER A 142 8.75 19.16 2.47
N SER A 143 8.36 18.25 1.57
CA SER A 143 7.94 18.58 0.21
C SER A 143 6.44 18.79 0.16
N LYS A 144 6.01 20.05 0.13
CA LYS A 144 4.60 20.45 0.08
C LYS A 144 4.04 20.61 -1.34
N THR A 145 4.81 20.23 -2.36
CA THR A 145 4.39 20.29 -3.76
C THR A 145 3.20 19.36 -4.03
N PRO A 146 2.10 19.84 -4.62
CA PRO A 146 0.94 19.02 -4.96
C PRO A 146 1.15 18.26 -6.28
N TYR A 147 1.98 17.22 -6.27
CA TYR A 147 2.18 16.43 -7.49
C TYR A 147 0.88 15.75 -7.91
N MET A 148 0.42 16.04 -9.13
CA MET A 148 -0.84 15.47 -9.65
C MET A 148 -0.78 13.94 -9.68
N ARG A 149 0.26 13.36 -10.30
CA ARG A 149 0.36 11.91 -10.50
C ARG A 149 0.66 11.14 -9.22
N TRP A 150 1.58 11.62 -8.40
CA TRP A 150 2.09 10.87 -7.24
C TRP A 150 1.35 11.16 -5.93
N ALA A 151 0.60 12.26 -5.86
CA ALA A 151 -0.12 12.64 -4.65
C ALA A 151 -1.63 12.75 -4.89
N GLN A 152 -2.05 13.71 -5.72
CA GLN A 152 -3.47 14.06 -5.82
C GLN A 152 -4.30 12.93 -6.42
N ALA A 153 -3.81 12.31 -7.50
CA ALA A 153 -4.51 11.23 -8.18
C ALA A 153 -4.69 10.01 -7.28
N TRP A 154 -3.68 9.66 -6.48
CA TRP A 154 -3.75 8.53 -5.55
C TRP A 154 -4.68 8.79 -4.39
N MET A 155 -4.65 9.99 -3.79
CA MET A 155 -5.63 10.34 -2.76
C MET A 155 -7.05 10.36 -3.31
N PHE A 156 -7.25 10.90 -4.51
CA PHE A 156 -8.56 10.86 -5.16
C PHE A 156 -9.03 9.42 -5.42
N TYR A 157 -8.14 8.53 -5.87
CA TYR A 157 -8.46 7.13 -6.08
C TYR A 157 -8.78 6.40 -4.77
N ALA A 158 -8.05 6.69 -3.70
CA ALA A 158 -8.31 6.18 -2.36
C ALA A 158 -9.69 6.63 -1.86
N TYR A 159 -10.01 7.93 -1.88
CA TYR A 159 -11.33 8.42 -1.47
C TYR A 159 -12.45 7.85 -2.34
N SER A 160 -12.25 7.75 -3.66
CA SER A 160 -13.24 7.14 -4.55
C SER A 160 -13.49 5.67 -4.18
N SER A 161 -12.44 4.93 -3.84
CA SER A 161 -12.53 3.53 -3.39
C SER A 161 -13.18 3.40 -2.01
N TYR A 162 -12.95 4.37 -1.12
CA TYR A 162 -13.54 4.44 0.20
C TYR A 162 -15.04 4.74 0.16
N PHE A 163 -15.46 5.72 -0.66
CA PHE A 163 -16.87 6.14 -0.76
C PHE A 163 -17.71 5.24 -1.65
N ASN A 164 -17.13 4.60 -2.68
CA ASN A 164 -17.84 3.63 -3.52
C ASN A 164 -17.95 2.25 -2.86
N LYS A 165 -18.14 2.19 -1.54
CA LYS A 165 -18.38 0.96 -0.75
C LYS A 165 -19.70 0.23 -1.09
N ASN A 166 -20.32 0.53 -2.24
CA ASN A 166 -21.57 -0.06 -2.71
C ASN A 166 -21.32 -1.32 -3.52
#